data_AF-A0A2D7IBC0-F1
#
_entry.id   AF-A0A2D7IBC0-F1
#
_cell.length_a   1.000
_cell.length_b   1.000
_cell.length_c   1.000
_cell.angle_alpha   90.00
_cell.angle_beta   90.00
_cell.angle_gamma   90.00
#
_symmetry.space_group_name_H-M   'P 1'
#
loop_
_entity.id
_entity.type
_entity.pdbx_description
1 polymer ?
#
loop_
_entity_poly.entity_id
_entity_poly.type
_entity_poly.pdbx_seq_one_letter_code
_entity_poly.pdbx_strand_id
1 'polypeptide(L)' 'MSDIHTVEVVIPIPLSQTFDYVVSKLEFEKLEIGSRIIVSFGQKKLYTAVVIQKFVNKQYDFNLKEIEFIIDDSPCIS' A
#
# COMPACT_ATOMS: atom_id res chain seq x y z
N MET A 1 -21.64 -3.83 6.83
CA MET A 1 -20.70 -3.30 5.83
C MET A 1 -19.32 -3.81 6.21
N SER A 2 -18.53 -4.32 5.25
CA SER A 2 -17.17 -4.77 5.50
C SER A 2 -16.24 -3.57 5.60
N ASP A 3 -15.34 -3.55 6.58
CA ASP A 3 -14.36 -2.49 6.77
C ASP A 3 -13.39 -2.40 5.56
N ILE A 4 -13.05 -1.18 5.16
CA ILE A 4 -12.06 -0.91 4.12
C ILE A 4 -10.69 -0.76 4.79
N HIS A 5 -9.72 -1.53 4.32
CA HIS A 5 -8.35 -1.51 4.82
C HIS A 5 -7.43 -0.95 3.74
N THR A 6 -6.63 0.06 4.09
CA THR A 6 -5.72 0.71 3.15
C THR A 6 -4.33 0.92 3.76
N VAL A 7 -3.34 0.99 2.87
CA VAL A 7 -1.96 1.33 3.21
C VAL A 7 -1.52 2.53 2.40
N GLU A 8 -0.83 3.45 3.06
CA GLU A 8 -0.14 4.57 2.42
C GLU A 8 1.31 4.18 2.18
N VAL A 9 1.79 4.44 0.97
CA VAL A 9 3.10 4.00 0.52
C VAL A 9 3.90 5.11 -0.16
N VAL A 10 5.21 4.95 -0.09
CA VAL A 10 6.18 5.71 -0.90
C VAL A 10 6.63 4.85 -2.07
N ILE A 11 6.58 5.41 -3.28
CA ILE A 11 7.08 4.80 -4.51
C ILE A 11 8.39 5.51 -4.91
N PRO A 12 9.45 4.79 -5.33
CA PRO A 12 10.75 5.38 -5.70
C PRO A 12 10.71 6.03 -7.08
N ILE A 13 9.94 7.12 -7.21
CA ILE A 13 9.77 7.94 -8.41
C ILE A 13 9.94 9.41 -8.05
N PRO A 14 10.25 10.31 -9.02
CA PRO A 14 10.51 11.72 -8.74
C PRO A 14 9.20 12.51 -8.50
N LEU A 15 8.40 12.08 -7.53
CA LEU A 15 7.19 12.76 -7.06
C LEU A 15 7.26 12.88 -5.53
N SER A 16 7.07 14.10 -5.02
CA SER A 16 7.07 14.37 -3.57
C SER A 16 5.69 14.13 -2.94
N GLN A 17 5.13 12.94 -3.17
CA GLN A 17 3.83 12.55 -2.63
C GLN A 17 3.78 11.05 -2.32
N THR A 18 2.84 10.67 -1.48
CA THR A 18 2.51 9.28 -1.14
C THR A 18 1.27 8.83 -1.88
N PHE A 19 1.00 7.53 -1.83
CA PHE A 19 -0.13 6.92 -2.53
C PHE A 19 -0.82 5.89 -1.63
N ASP A 20 -2.14 5.83 -1.71
CA ASP A 20 -2.93 4.88 -0.94
C ASP A 20 -3.37 3.71 -1.83
N TYR A 21 -3.33 2.51 -1.27
CA TYR A 21 -3.77 1.28 -1.92
C TYR A 21 -4.69 0.49 -0.99
N VAL A 22 -5.68 -0.19 -1.58
CA VAL A 22 -6.54 -1.13 -0.87
C VAL A 22 -5.81 -2.45 -0.67
N VAL A 23 -6.01 -3.03 0.50
CA VAL A 23 -5.54 -4.37 0.85
C VAL A 23 -6.69 -5.17 1.46
N SER A 24 -6.66 -6.48 1.33
CA SER A 24 -7.56 -7.35 2.09
C SER A 24 -7.26 -7.24 3.59
N LYS A 25 -8.22 -7.65 4.42
CA LYS A 25 -8.01 -7.71 5.88
C LYS A 25 -6.81 -8.58 6.26
N LEU A 26 -6.61 -9.71 5.57
CA LEU A 26 -5.50 -10.62 5.84
C LEU A 26 -4.14 -10.00 5.48
N GLU A 27 -4.06 -9.31 4.36
CA GLU A 27 -2.85 -8.57 3.97
C GLU A 27 -2.58 -7.41 4.92
N PHE A 28 -3.63 -6.70 5.33
CA PHE A 28 -3.52 -5.64 6.31
C PHE A 28 -2.97 -6.16 7.64
N GLU A 29 -3.41 -7.32 8.12
CA GLU A 29 -2.89 -7.93 9.35
C GLU A 29 -1.42 -8.39 9.20
N LYS A 30 -1.00 -8.84 8.01
CA LYS A 30 0.37 -9.27 7.73
C LYS A 30 1.37 -8.12 7.53
N LEU A 31 0.92 -7.00 6.96
CA LEU A 31 1.80 -5.87 6.64
C LEU A 31 2.19 -5.10 7.90
N GLU A 32 3.45 -4.71 7.97
CA GLU A 32 3.94 -3.76 8.97
C GLU A 32 4.40 -2.45 8.29
N ILE A 33 4.49 -1.37 9.05
CA ILE A 33 5.15 -0.14 8.55
C ILE A 33 6.61 -0.52 8.27
N GLY A 34 7.10 -0.15 7.09
CA GLY A 34 8.42 -0.54 6.58
C GLY A 34 8.44 -1.78 5.69
N SER A 35 7.32 -2.52 5.56
CA SER A 35 7.20 -3.62 4.60
C SER A 35 7.16 -3.12 3.16
N ARG A 36 7.74 -3.90 2.24
CA ARG A 36 7.65 -3.65 0.80
C ARG A 36 6.50 -4.42 0.17
N ILE A 37 5.83 -3.75 -0.76
CA ILE A 37 4.76 -4.29 -1.59
C ILE A 37 5.03 -3.99 -3.07
N ILE A 38 4.44 -4.77 -3.96
CA ILE A 38 4.34 -4.42 -5.38
C ILE A 38 3.00 -3.77 -5.67
N VAL A 39 3.05 -2.65 -6.38
CA VAL A 39 1.89 -1.88 -6.80
C VAL A 39 1.97 -1.51 -8.27
N SER A 40 0.81 -1.36 -8.91
CA SER A 40 0.74 -0.78 -10.25
C SER A 40 0.63 0.75 -10.19
N PHE A 41 1.49 1.45 -10.92
CA PHE A 41 1.52 2.90 -11.03
C PHE A 41 1.51 3.37 -12.50
N GLY A 42 0.63 4.32 -12.82
CA GLY A 42 0.45 4.82 -14.20
C GLY A 42 -0.02 3.74 -15.19
N GLN A 43 0.52 3.77 -16.41
CA GLN A 43 0.17 2.88 -17.53
C GLN A 43 0.72 1.45 -17.37
N LYS A 44 0.41 0.79 -16.25
CA LYS A 44 0.75 -0.62 -15.95
C LYS A 44 2.22 -0.91 -15.65
N LYS A 45 2.98 0.06 -15.11
CA LYS A 45 4.30 -0.25 -14.57
C LYS A 45 4.15 -0.76 -13.13
N LEU A 46 4.80 -1.87 -12.83
CA LEU A 46 4.91 -2.38 -11.47
C LEU A 46 6.09 -1.72 -10.76
N TYR A 47 5.86 -1.27 -9.53
CA TYR A 47 6.88 -0.68 -8.68
C TYR A 47 6.87 -1.34 -7.32
N THR A 48 8.06 -1.44 -6.72
CA THR A 48 8.19 -1.67 -5.29
C THR A 48 7.84 -0.38 -4.55
N ALA A 49 6.97 -0.47 -3.57
CA ALA A 49 6.63 0.62 -2.67
C ALA A 49 6.85 0.19 -1.22
N VAL A 50 7.08 1.15 -0.34
CA VAL A 50 7.26 0.92 1.10
C VAL A 50 6.04 1.44 1.85
N VAL A 51 5.44 0.61 2.69
CA VAL A 51 4.33 1.00 3.57
C VAL A 51 4.85 1.95 4.64
N ILE A 52 4.24 3.13 4.74
CA ILE A 52 4.59 4.13 5.77
C ILE A 52 3.47 4.34 6.79
N GLN A 53 2.22 4.03 6.43
CA GLN A 53 1.07 4.17 7.31
C GLN A 53 -0.03 3.18 6.90
N LYS A 54 -0.88 2.82 7.87
CA LYS A 54 -2.02 1.90 7.70
C LYS A 54 -3.30 2.58 8.20
N PHE A 55 -4.40 2.39 7.50
CA PHE A 55 -5.70 2.96 7.85
C PHE A 55 -6.84 1.95 7.78
N VAL A 56 -7.84 2.12 8.65
CA VAL A 56 -9.12 1.41 8.62
C VAL A 56 -10.22 2.45 8.42
N ASN A 57 -11.07 2.25 7.42
CA ASN A 57 -12.22 3.10 7.11
C ASN A 57 -11.90 4.59 6.81
N LYS A 58 -10.68 4.87 6.32
CA LYS A 58 -10.33 6.18 5.76
C LYS A 58 -11.21 6.45 4.53
N GLN A 59 -11.73 7.67 4.42
CA GLN A 59 -12.60 8.07 3.33
C GLN A 59 -11.79 8.58 2.14
N TYR A 60 -12.23 8.23 0.94
CA TYR A 60 -11.59 8.59 -0.33
C TYR A 60 -12.63 9.14 -1.29
N ASP A 61 -12.29 10.19 -2.02
CA ASP A 61 -13.09 10.79 -3.08
C ASP A 61 -12.83 10.15 -4.46
N PHE A 62 -11.96 9.14 -4.52
CA PHE A 62 -11.63 8.37 -5.71
C PHE A 62 -11.49 6.88 -5.40
N ASN A 63 -11.59 6.05 -6.45
CA ASN A 63 -11.37 4.62 -6.35
C ASN A 63 -9.88 4.31 -6.25
N LEU A 64 -9.50 3.59 -5.20
CA LEU A 64 -8.14 3.09 -5.00
C LEU A 64 -7.90 1.82 -5.82
N LYS A 65 -6.63 1.58 -6.14
CA LYS A 65 -6.17 0.31 -6.69
C LYS A 65 -5.81 -0.64 -5.54
N GLU A 66 -5.85 -1.94 -5.82
CA GLU A 66 -5.32 -2.97 -4.93
C GLU A 66 -3.80 -3.11 -5.11
N ILE A 67 -3.15 -3.71 -4.10
CA ILE A 67 -1.76 -4.14 -4.22
C ILE A 67 -1.67 -5.40 -5.09
N GLU A 68 -0.50 -5.66 -5.68
CA GLU A 68 -0.30 -6.89 -6.47
C GLU A 68 0.20 -8.04 -5.59
N PHE A 69 1.18 -7.78 -4.71
CA PHE A 69 1.68 -8.75 -3.74
C PHE A 69 2.57 -8.12 -2.66
N ILE A 70 2.64 -8.79 -1.50
CA ILE A 70 3.58 -8.48 -0.41
C ILE A 70 4.91 -9.17 -0.70
N ILE A 71 6.04 -8.48 -0.47
CA ILE A 71 7.39 -9.01 -0.76
C ILE A 71 8.11 -9.50 0.49
N ASP A 72 7.82 -8.90 1.64
CA ASP A 72 8.57 -9.15 2.87
C ASP A 72 7.76 -9.91 3.91
N ASP A 73 8.40 -10.85 4.61
CA ASP A 73 7.83 -11.52 5.79
C ASP A 73 7.90 -10.65 7.06
N SER A 74 8.78 -9.66 7.08
CA SER A 74 8.99 -8.69 8.17
C SER A 74 9.46 -7.34 7.59
N PRO A 75 9.21 -6.19 8.23
CA PRO A 75 9.55 -4.89 7.65
C PRO A 75 11.06 -4.75 7.38
N CYS A 76 11.41 -4.20 6.21
CA CYS A 76 12.81 -4.02 5.81
C CYS A 76 13.46 -2.79 6.44
N ILE A 77 12.66 -1.91 7.04
CA ILE A 77 13.09 -0.68 7.73
C ILE A 77 12.26 -0.50 9.00
N SER A 78 12.86 0.09 10.04
CA SER A 78 12.27 0.29 11.38
C SER A 78 12.09 1.77 11.71
#